data_AF-A0A9E6JWH1-F1
#
_entry.id   AF-A0A9E6JWH1-F1
#
_cell.length_a   1.000
_cell.length_b   1.000
_cell.length_c   1.000
_cell.angle_alpha   90.00
_cell.angle_beta   90.00
_cell.angle_gamma   90.00
#
_symmetry.space_group_name_H-M   'P 1'
#
loop_
_entity.id
_entity.type
_entity.pdbx_description
1 polymer ?
#
loop_
_entity_poly.entity_id
_entity_poly.type
_entity_poly.pdbx_seq_one_letter_code
_entity_poly.pdbx_strand_id
1 'polypeptide(L)' 'MAELKMPEINSVVIAGNLTKDPIFRQTTTGTPVVNFSIACNRRFRDSNNQWQEDVCYVGVVAW' A
#
# COMPACT_ATOMS: atom_id res chain seq x y z
N MET A 1 -33.36 -5.85 21.49
CA MET A 1 -31.94 -6.25 21.58
C MET A 1 -31.16 -5.33 20.65
N ALA A 2 -30.25 -4.51 21.17
CA ALA A 2 -29.36 -3.73 20.32
C ALA A 2 -28.37 -4.69 19.64
N GLU A 3 -28.22 -4.56 18.33
CA GLU A 3 -27.26 -5.32 17.54
C GLU A 3 -25.85 -4.83 17.91
N LEU A 4 -25.11 -5.64 18.69
CA LEU A 4 -23.74 -5.30 19.09
C LEU A 4 -22.84 -5.41 17.86
N LYS A 5 -22.63 -4.30 17.16
CA LYS A 5 -21.69 -4.25 16.03
C LYS A 5 -20.28 -4.08 16.57
N MET A 6 -19.48 -5.14 16.50
CA MET A 6 -18.06 -5.05 16.84
C MET A 6 -17.35 -4.12 15.86
N PRO A 7 -16.39 -3.30 16.32
CA PRO A 7 -15.62 -2.45 15.43
C PRO A 7 -14.79 -3.29 14.45
N GLU A 8 -14.86 -2.94 13.16
CA GLU A 8 -14.00 -3.52 12.13
C GLU A 8 -12.65 -2.81 12.14
N ILE A 9 -11.55 -3.59 12.18
CA ILE A 9 -10.19 -3.06 12.12
C ILE A 9 -9.65 -3.27 10.71
N ASN A 10 -9.27 -2.17 10.06
CA ASN A 10 -8.49 -2.20 8.83
C ASN A 10 -7.14 -1.52 9.09
N SER A 11 -6.08 -2.33 9.17
CA SER A 11 -4.71 -1.85 9.40
C SER A 11 -3.79 -2.49 8.38
N VAL A 12 -3.01 -1.65 7.69
CA VAL A 12 -2.05 -2.07 6.66
C VAL A 12 -0.69 -1.48 7.00
N VAL A 13 0.32 -2.34 7.13
CA VAL A 13 1.72 -1.94 7.30
C VAL A 13 2.49 -2.40 6.08
N ILE A 14 3.16 -1.47 5.39
CA ILE A 14 3.96 -1.74 4.20
C ILE A 14 5.37 -1.19 4.37
N ALA A 15 6.35 -1.95 3.90
CA ALA A 15 7.74 -1.54 3.81
C ALA A 15 8.26 -1.86 2.40
N GLY A 16 9.02 -0.94 1.81
CA GLY A 16 9.46 -1.06 0.44
C GLY A 16 10.07 0.23 -0.06
N ASN A 17 10.19 0.36 -1.38
CA ASN A 17 10.82 1.50 -2.03
C ASN A 17 9.82 2.28 -2.89
N LEU A 18 9.99 3.61 -2.97
CA LEU A 18 9.24 4.42 -3.93
C LEU A 18 9.57 3.97 -5.36
N THR A 19 8.53 3.81 -6.19
CA THR A 19 8.73 3.46 -7.61
C THR A 19 9.12 4.66 -8.47
N LYS A 20 8.80 5.87 -7.99
CA LYS A 20 9.07 7.17 -8.61
C LYS A 20 8.79 8.28 -7.59
N ASP A 21 9.16 9.50 -7.93
CA ASP A 21 8.88 10.68 -7.11
C ASP A 21 7.36 10.84 -6.85
N PRO A 22 6.96 11.20 -5.61
CA PRO A 22 5.57 11.47 -5.28
C PRO A 22 4.98 12.64 -6.07
N ILE A 23 3.72 12.53 -6.46
CA ILE A 23 3.00 13.58 -7.19
C ILE A 23 2.15 14.37 -6.20
N PHE A 24 2.54 15.62 -5.94
CA PHE A 24 1.76 16.57 -5.15
C PHE A 24 0.66 17.22 -6.00
N ARG A 25 -0.55 17.30 -5.45
CA ARG A 25 -1.70 18.00 -6.02
C ARG A 25 -2.47 18.73 -4.93
N GLN A 26 -3.39 19.60 -5.33
CA GLN A 26 -4.40 20.19 -4.46
C GLN A 26 -5.79 19.89 -5.05
N THR A 27 -6.76 19.61 -4.20
CA THR A 27 -8.16 19.48 -4.63
C THR A 27 -8.74 20.84 -5.04
N THR A 28 -9.94 20.82 -5.64
CA THR A 28 -10.70 22.05 -5.93
C THR A 28 -10.98 22.89 -4.68
N THR A 29 -10.98 22.28 -3.49
CA THR A 29 -11.16 22.95 -2.20
C THR A 29 -9.84 23.37 -1.55
N GLY A 30 -8.70 23.22 -2.25
CA GLY A 30 -7.37 23.60 -1.74
C GLY A 30 -6.73 22.59 -0.79
N THR A 31 -7.32 21.41 -0.58
CA THR A 31 -6.77 20.38 0.30
C THR A 31 -5.56 19.73 -0.37
N PRO A 32 -4.38 19.70 0.28
CA PRO A 32 -3.20 19.03 -0.25
C PRO A 32 -3.44 17.52 -0.34
N VAL A 33 -2.93 16.89 -1.40
CA VAL A 33 -2.96 15.44 -1.57
C VAL A 33 -1.69 14.99 -2.30
N VAL A 34 -1.10 13.90 -1.84
CA VAL A 34 0.10 13.30 -2.46
C VAL A 34 -0.19 11.87 -2.88
N ASN A 35 0.08 11.56 -4.16
CA ASN A 35 -0.04 10.21 -4.69
C ASN A 35 1.35 9.63 -4.96
N PHE A 36 1.59 8.42 -4.48
CA PHE A 36 2.83 7.68 -4.75
C PHE A 36 2.58 6.18 -4.78
N SER A 37 3.61 5.40 -5.10
CA SER A 37 3.53 3.95 -5.11
C SER A 37 4.78 3.34 -4.51
N ILE A 38 4.59 2.27 -3.72
CA ILE A 38 5.66 1.53 -3.05
C ILE A 38 5.77 0.15 -3.72
N ALA A 39 6.99 -0.23 -4.10
CA ALA A 39 7.35 -1.59 -4.48
C ALA A 39 7.82 -2.36 -3.24
N CYS A 40 7.13 -3.45 -2.91
CA CYS A 40 7.50 -4.40 -1.86
C CYS A 40 7.88 -5.73 -2.48
N ASN A 41 9.15 -6.12 -2.32
CA ASN A 41 9.69 -7.36 -2.87
C ASN A 41 9.43 -8.52 -1.91
N ARG A 42 8.95 -9.65 -2.45
CA ARG A 42 8.78 -10.91 -1.72
C ARG A 42 9.65 -11.98 -2.38
N ARG A 43 10.57 -12.54 -1.60
CA ARG A 43 11.32 -13.74 -1.99
C ARG A 43 10.65 -14.99 -1.44
N PHE A 44 10.52 -16.00 -2.27
CA PHE A 44 9.94 -17.29 -1.89
C PHE A 44 10.60 -18.43 -2.69
N ARG A 45 10.36 -19.66 -2.27
CA ARG A 45 10.80 -20.85 -3.02
C ARG A 45 9.61 -21.48 -3.73
N ASP A 46 9.83 -21.87 -4.98
CA ASP A 46 8.85 -22.64 -5.74
C ASP A 46 8.89 -24.14 -5.39
N SER A 47 8.05 -24.94 -6.07
CA SER A 47 7.99 -26.39 -5.88
C SER A 47 9.28 -27.12 -6.26
N ASN A 48 10.16 -26.49 -7.04
CA ASN A 48 11.44 -27.03 -7.46
C ASN A 48 12.59 -26.55 -6.55
N ASN A 49 12.24 -25.91 -5.41
CA ASN A 49 13.18 -25.36 -4.43
C ASN A 49 14.11 -24.28 -5.02
N GLN A 50 13.70 -23.62 -6.09
CA GLN A 50 14.41 -22.47 -6.66
C GLN A 50 13.89 -21.17 -6.04
N TRP A 51 14.79 -20.22 -5.81
CA TRP A 51 14.43 -18.90 -5.32
C TRP A 51 13.77 -18.10 -6.43
N GLN A 52 12.58 -17.58 -6.13
CA GLN A 52 11.83 -16.65 -6.97
C GLN A 52 11.66 -15.32 -6.22
N GLU A 53 11.47 -14.25 -6.98
CA GLU A 53 11.22 -12.91 -6.45
C GLU A 53 10.02 -12.29 -7.17
N ASP A 54 9.00 -11.92 -6.41
CA ASP A 54 7.83 -11.17 -6.89
C ASP A 54 7.84 -9.77 -6.32
N VAL A 55 7.25 -8.82 -7.05
CA VAL A 55 7.08 -7.43 -6.61
C VAL A 55 5.61 -7.09 -6.49
N CYS A 56 5.20 -6.65 -5.29
CA CYS A 56 3.88 -6.07 -5.05
C CYS A 56 3.97 -4.55 -5.13
N TYR A 57 3.19 -3.94 -6.03
CA TYR A 57 3.10 -2.49 -6.15
C TYR A 57 1.85 -1.98 -5.43
N VAL A 58 2.06 -1.15 -4.40
CA VAL A 58 0.99 -0.59 -3.57
C VAL A 58 0.86 0.90 -3.86
N GLY A 59 -0.29 1.32 -4.38
CA GLY A 59 -0.64 2.73 -4.55
C GLY A 59 -1.04 3.35 -3.22
N VAL A 60 -0.51 4.53 -2.91
CA VAL A 60 -0.78 5.27 -1.67
C VAL A 60 -1.29 6.67 -1.99
N VAL A 61 -2.32 7.09 -1.27
CA VAL A 61 -2.84 8.46 -1.27
C VAL A 61 -2.72 9.01 0.15
N ALA A 62 -1.92 10.06 0.31
CA ALA A 62 -1.78 10.79 1.57
C ALA A 62 -2.53 12.12 1.49
N TRP A 63 -3.26 12.46 2.55
CA TRP A 63 -4.07 13.67 2.70
C TRP A 63 -3.54 14.51 3.87
#